data_AF-A0A026X052-F1
#
_entry.id   AF-A0A026X052-F1
#
_cell.length_a   1.000
_cell.length_b   1.000
_cell.length_c   1.000
_cell.angle_alpha   90.00
_cell.angle_beta   90.00
_cell.angle_gamma   90.00
#
_symmetry.space_group_name_H-M   'P 1'
#
loop_
_entity.id
_entity.type
_entity.pdbx_description
1 polymer ?
#
loop_
_entity_poly.entity_id
_entity_poly.type
_entity_poly.pdbx_seq_one_letter_code
_entity_poly.pdbx_strand_id
1 'polypeptide(L)'
;SNEIVEVLQPLEKLTREVCGERFVTASKIIPLINCLKNKIEKLRGSIKTQTALSLVDHLQNSISMRFGQIENNYIMATSTTLDPRFKKLHFNQPLAY
;
A
#
# COMPACT_ATOMS: atom_id res chain seq x y z
N SER A 1 12.04 17.09 -12.87
CA SER A 1 11.87 16.40 -11.58
C SER A 1 12.69 15.12 -11.57
N ASN A 2 13.16 14.67 -10.41
CA ASN A 2 13.88 13.40 -10.31
C ASN A 2 12.85 12.27 -10.17
N GLU A 3 12.58 11.55 -11.25
CA GLU A 3 11.55 10.50 -11.31
C GLU A 3 11.79 9.39 -10.26
N ILE A 4 13.04 9.10 -9.90
CA ILE A 4 13.36 8.13 -8.84
C ILE A 4 12.82 8.62 -7.49
N VAL A 5 12.96 9.91 -7.18
CA VAL A 5 12.43 10.50 -5.95
C VAL A 5 10.90 10.45 -5.96
N GLU A 6 10.27 10.72 -7.11
CA GLU A 6 8.81 10.64 -7.25
C GLU A 6 8.29 9.22 -7.02
N VAL A 7 8.99 8.21 -7.54
CA VAL A 7 8.65 6.79 -7.34
C VAL A 7 8.80 6.34 -5.89
N LEU A 8 9.81 6.86 -5.16
CA LEU A 8 10.06 6.49 -3.76
C LEU A 8 9.21 7.28 -2.75
N GLN A 9 8.68 8.44 -3.13
CA GLN A 9 7.93 9.33 -2.24
C GLN A 9 6.69 8.67 -1.57
N PRO A 10 5.88 7.84 -2.25
CA PRO A 10 4.77 7.14 -1.60
C PRO A 10 5.24 6.17 -0.51
N LEU A 11 6.39 5.51 -0.69
CA LEU A 11 6.97 4.63 0.31
C LEU A 11 7.44 5.43 1.53
N GLU A 12 8.16 6.54 1.32
CA GLU A 12 8.63 7.39 2.42
C GLU A 12 7.46 7.91 3.26
N LYS A 13 6.40 8.39 2.61
CA LYS A 13 5.20 8.88 3.32
C LYS A 13 4.55 7.78 4.13
N LEU A 14 4.43 6.58 3.56
CA LEU A 14 3.85 5.43 4.26
C LEU A 14 4.70 5.01 5.46
N THR A 15 6.02 4.88 5.28
CA THR A 15 6.92 4.47 6.36
C THR A 15 6.96 5.53 7.46
N ARG A 16 6.89 6.81 7.11
CA ARG A 16 6.80 7.88 8.10
C ARG A 16 5.50 7.84 8.92
N GLU A 17 4.37 7.56 8.28
CA GLU A 17 3.09 7.36 8.99
C GLU A 17 3.19 6.17 9.95
N VAL A 18 3.67 5.03 9.45
CA VAL A 18 3.79 3.78 10.21
C VAL A 18 4.80 3.91 11.37
N CYS A 19 5.95 4.55 11.14
CA CYS A 19 6.96 4.75 12.18
C CYS A 19 6.64 5.90 13.14
N GLY A 20 5.80 6.85 12.73
CA GLY A 20 5.39 8.00 13.55
C GLY A 20 4.25 7.66 14.53
N GLU A 21 3.51 6.59 14.27
CA GLU A 21 2.46 6.14 15.17
C GLU A 21 3.01 5.34 16.35
N ARG A 22 2.66 5.76 17.57
CA ARG A 22 3.06 5.06 18.81
C ARG A 22 2.58 3.60 18.85
N PHE A 23 1.47 3.32 18.16
CA PHE A 23 0.95 1.99 17.87
C PHE A 23 0.26 2.04 16.51
N VAL A 24 0.88 1.48 15.48
CA VAL A 24 0.16 1.25 14.21
C VAL A 24 -0.93 0.23 14.50
N THR A 25 -2.19 0.66 14.50
CA THR A 25 -3.28 -0.27 14.72
C THR A 25 -3.36 -1.22 13.53
N ALA A 26 -3.49 -2.52 13.78
CA ALA A 26 -3.61 -3.54 12.73
C ALA A 26 -4.72 -3.19 11.71
N SER A 27 -5.74 -2.45 12.15
CA SER A 27 -6.82 -1.91 11.32
C SER A 27 -6.40 -0.96 10.20
N LYS A 28 -5.22 -0.33 10.29
CA LYS A 28 -4.72 0.61 9.28
C LYS A 28 -3.93 -0.05 8.16
N ILE A 29 -3.40 -1.25 8.40
CA ILE A 29 -2.45 -1.89 7.48
C ILE A 29 -3.07 -2.13 6.11
N ILE A 30 -4.26 -2.75 6.05
CA ILE A 30 -4.95 -3.02 4.77
C ILE A 30 -5.25 -1.71 4.01
N PRO A 31 -5.88 -0.67 4.62
CA PRO A 31 -6.10 0.62 3.96
C PRO A 31 -4.81 1.28 3.45
N LEU A 32 -3.74 1.24 4.24
CA LEU A 32 -2.46 1.85 3.89
C LEU A 32 -1.78 1.15 2.71
N ILE A 33 -1.79 -0.19 2.69
CA ILE A 33 -1.27 -0.97 1.57
C ILE A 33 -2.09 -0.74 0.30
N ASN A 34 -3.42 -0.69 0.40
CA ASN A 34 -4.28 -0.40 -0.74
C ASN A 34 -4.04 1.02 -1.28
N CYS A 35 -3.83 2.00 -0.40
CA CYS A 35 -3.41 3.35 -0.80
C CYS A 35 -2.05 3.35 -1.53
N LEU A 36 -1.07 2.59 -1.02
CA LEU A 36 0.26 2.47 -1.63
C LEU A 36 0.18 1.87 -3.04
N LYS A 37 -0.53 0.76 -3.20
CA LYS A 37 -0.75 0.08 -4.50
C LYS A 37 -1.32 1.05 -5.53
N ASN A 38 -2.41 1.73 -5.16
CA ASN A 38 -3.09 2.70 -6.02
C ASN A 38 -2.19 3.89 -6.41
N LYS A 39 -1.34 4.38 -5.50
CA LYS A 39 -0.42 5.48 -5.80
C LYS A 39 0.67 5.05 -6.77
N ILE A 40 1.27 3.88 -6.58
CA ILE A 40 2.34 3.38 -7.45
C ILE A 40 1.80 3.06 -8.84
N GLU A 41 0.59 2.49 -8.94
CA GLU A 41 -0.07 2.24 -10.22
C GLU A 41 -0.32 3.55 -11.00
N LYS A 42 -0.82 4.59 -10.32
CA LYS A 42 -1.01 5.92 -10.94
C LYS A 42 0.30 6.57 -11.36
N LEU A 43 1.37 6.40 -10.59
CA LEU A 43 2.69 6.94 -10.92
C LEU A 43 3.22 6.37 -12.24
N ARG A 44 2.97 5.08 -12.52
CA ARG A 44 3.43 4.42 -13.74
C ARG A 44 3.08 5.19 -15.02
N GLY A 45 1.91 5.85 -15.07
CA GLY A 45 1.48 6.64 -16.22
C GLY A 45 2.21 7.98 -16.40
N SER A 46 2.96 8.44 -15.39
CA SER A 46 3.69 9.73 -15.40
C SER A 46 5.20 9.60 -15.61
N ILE A 47 5.76 8.40 -15.38
CA ILE A 47 7.20 8.13 -15.49
C ILE A 47 7.62 7.91 -16.95
N LYS A 48 8.76 8.48 -17.35
CA LYS A 48 9.27 8.40 -18.73
C LYS A 48 10.60 7.67 -18.84
N THR A 49 11.44 7.70 -17.81
CA THR A 49 12.78 7.08 -17.86
C THR A 49 12.70 5.57 -17.60
N GLN A 50 13.48 4.80 -18.36
CA GLN A 50 13.49 3.34 -18.25
C GLN A 50 13.92 2.85 -16.86
N THR A 51 14.88 3.54 -16.23
CA THR A 51 15.34 3.21 -14.87
C THR A 51 14.22 3.38 -13.85
N ALA A 52 13.45 4.47 -13.92
CA ALA A 52 12.34 4.70 -13.02
C ALA A 52 11.16 3.74 -13.28
N LEU A 53 10.89 3.39 -14.55
CA LEU A 53 9.91 2.35 -14.89
C LEU A 53 10.28 1.00 -14.29
N SER A 54 11.54 0.58 -14.44
CA SER A 54 12.05 -0.66 -13.82
C SER A 54 11.89 -0.62 -12.30
N LEU A 55 12.15 0.52 -11.66
CA LEU A 55 11.93 0.68 -10.22
C LEU A 55 10.44 0.54 -9.84
N VAL A 56 9.52 1.13 -10.61
CA VAL A 56 8.07 0.98 -10.39
C VAL A 56 7.67 -0.50 -10.46
N ASP A 57 8.11 -1.22 -11.50
CA ASP A 57 7.77 -2.64 -11.69
C ASP A 57 8.35 -3.50 -10.54
N HIS A 58 9.59 -3.23 -10.11
CA HIS A 58 10.19 -3.91 -8.96
C HIS A 58 9.44 -3.62 -7.64
N LEU A 59 8.97 -2.39 -7.44
CA LEU A 59 8.17 -2.03 -6.27
C LEU A 59 6.80 -2.70 -6.28
N GLN A 60 6.10 -2.70 -7.41
CA GLN A 60 4.81 -3.38 -7.54
C GLN A 60 4.95 -4.88 -7.24
N ASN A 61 5.97 -5.52 -7.80
CA ASN A 61 6.28 -6.93 -7.53
C ASN A 61 6.58 -7.17 -6.04
N SER A 62 7.40 -6.32 -5.42
CA SER A 62 7.75 -6.43 -4.00
C SER A 62 6.52 -6.27 -3.09
N ILE A 63 5.63 -5.33 -3.42
CA ILE A 63 4.40 -5.08 -2.66
C ILE A 63 3.43 -6.24 -2.84
N SER A 64 3.30 -6.78 -4.04
CA SER A 64 2.46 -7.96 -4.30
C SER A 64 2.98 -9.19 -3.56
N MET A 65 4.29 -9.41 -3.59
CA MET A 65 4.92 -10.56 -2.91
C MET A 65 4.77 -10.49 -1.38
N ARG A 66 4.88 -9.30 -0.78
CA ARG A 66 4.79 -9.13 0.68
C ARG A 66 3.37 -8.92 1.20
N PHE A 67 2.52 -8.24 0.43
CA PHE A 67 1.19 -7.78 0.87
C PHE A 67 0.06 -8.15 -0.11
N GLY A 68 0.31 -9.06 -1.05
CA GLY A 68 -0.72 -9.54 -1.99
C GLY A 68 -1.84 -10.31 -1.29
N GLN A 69 -1.51 -10.97 -0.18
CA GLN A 69 -2.44 -11.79 0.62
C GLN A 69 -2.76 -11.15 1.98
N ILE A 70 -2.52 -9.83 2.13
CA ILE A 70 -2.70 -9.14 3.42
C ILE A 70 -4.16 -9.18 3.91
N GLU A 71 -5.12 -9.21 2.98
CA GLU A 71 -6.55 -9.34 3.27
C GLU A 71 -6.95 -10.75 3.75
N ASN A 72 -6.10 -11.77 3.51
CA ASN A 72 -6.31 -13.13 4.01
C ASN A 72 -5.70 -13.35 5.40
N ASN A 73 -5.03 -12.34 5.95
CA ASN A 73 -4.56 -12.38 7.33
C ASN A 73 -5.73 -12.03 8.26
N TYR A 74 -6.24 -13.04 8.98
CA TYR A 74 -7.39 -12.91 9.87
C TYR A 74 -7.30 -11.74 10.85
N ILE A 75 -6.12 -11.52 11.46
CA ILE A 75 -5.93 -10.44 12.43
C ILE A 75 -6.05 -9.08 11.74
N MET A 76 -5.42 -8.91 10.59
CA MET A 76 -5.46 -7.66 9.83
C MET A 76 -6.87 -7.38 9.29
N ALA A 77 -7.51 -8.39 8.70
CA ALA A 77 -8.85 -8.28 8.14
C ALA A 77 -9.89 -7.97 9.22
N THR A 78 -9.93 -8.78 10.29
CA THR A 78 -10.86 -8.56 11.42
C THR A 78 -10.64 -7.21 12.07
N SER A 79 -9.38 -6.82 12.34
CA SER A 79 -9.09 -5.51 12.95
C SER A 79 -9.53 -4.35 12.06
N THR A 80 -9.33 -4.47 10.74
CA THR A 80 -9.75 -3.45 9.76
C THR A 80 -11.27 -3.35 9.69
N THR A 81 -11.97 -4.48 9.63
CA THR A 81 -13.45 -4.55 9.57
C THR A 81 -14.11 -3.99 10.83
N LEU A 82 -13.55 -4.28 12.00
CA LEU A 82 -14.09 -3.81 13.28
C LEU A 82 -13.87 -2.32 13.51
N ASP A 83 -12.87 -1.71 12.85
CA ASP A 83 -12.57 -0.30 13.00
C ASP A 83 -13.60 0.57 12.24
N PRO A 84 -14.43 1.37 12.93
CA PRO A 84 -15.48 2.16 12.29
C PRO A 84 -14.97 3.12 11.22
N ARG A 85 -13.70 3.54 11.29
CA ARG A 85 -13.07 4.43 10.32
C ARG A 85 -12.98 3.79 8.93
N PHE A 86 -12.99 2.47 8.85
CA PHE A 86 -12.74 1.72 7.61
C PHE A 86 -13.95 0.94 7.10
N LYS A 87 -15.14 1.10 7.69
CA LYS A 87 -16.40 0.42 7.27
C LYS A 87 -16.76 0.58 5.79
N LYS A 88 -16.30 1.64 5.13
CA LYS A 88 -16.56 1.93 3.71
C LYS A 88 -15.44 1.46 2.77
N LEU A 89 -14.33 0.94 3.31
CA LEU A 89 -13.29 0.35 2.48
C LEU A 89 -13.74 -1.04 2.04
N HIS A 90 -14.01 -1.18 0.75
CA HIS A 90 -14.20 -2.49 0.13
C HIS A 90 -12.87 -3.23 0.16
N PHE A 91 -12.89 -4.48 0.64
CA PHE A 91 -11.79 -5.42 0.44
C PHE A 91 -11.67 -5.68 -1.06
N ASN A 92 -10.44 -5.73 -1.56
CA ASN A 92 -10.22 -5.98 -2.99
C ASN A 92 -10.44 -7.45 -3.35
N GLN A 93 -10.43 -8.36 -2.36
CA GLN A 93 -10.77 -9.77 -2.54
C GLN A 93 -12.22 -10.06 -2.14
N PRO A 94 -13.06 -10.60 -3.05
CA PRO A 94 -14.47 -10.91 -2.75
C PRO A 94 -14.71 -11.94 -1.65
N LEU A 95 -13.66 -12.68 -1.24
CA LEU A 95 -13.71 -13.78 -0.26
C LEU A 95 -12.83 -13.52 0.97
N ALA A 96 -12.36 -12.29 1.18
CA ALA A 96 -11.63 -11.95 2.40
C ALA A 96 -12.55 -12.06 3.63
N TYR A 97 -12.09 -12.76 4.67
CA TYR A 97 -12.82 -13.08 5.91
C TYR A 97 -12.42 -12.17 7.06
#